data_AF-A0A7V9BDT9-F1
#
_entry.id   AF-A0A7V9BDT9-F1
#
_cell.length_a   1.000
_cell.length_b   1.000
_cell.length_c   1.000
_cell.angle_alpha   90.00
_cell.angle_beta   90.00
_cell.angle_gamma   90.00
#
_symmetry.space_group_name_H-M   'P 1'
#
loop_
_entity.id
_entity.type
_entity.pdbx_description
1 polymer ?
#
loop_
_entity_poly.entity_id
_entity_poly.type
_entity_poly.pdbx_seq_one_letter_code
_entity_poly.pdbx_strand_id
1 'polypeptide(L)'
;MLRPFLRLFAATPLLAAAVLALAPPVHAATCGERVTTTPFAAWGDRASYFLVSNGGFESGSTGWRLGGDARVVAGNEPFYVRSKTDAYSLAIPSGG
;
A
#
# COMPACT_ATOMS: atom_id res chain seq x y z
N MET A 1 14.56 -59.87 -52.33
CA MET A 1 13.13 -60.21 -52.13
C MET A 1 12.54 -59.18 -51.18
N LEU A 2 11.44 -58.55 -51.58
CA LEU A 2 10.86 -57.34 -50.99
C LEU A 2 9.63 -57.71 -50.13
N ARG A 3 9.45 -56.94 -49.03
CA ARG A 3 8.21 -56.68 -48.23
C ARG A 3 7.85 -57.69 -47.11
N PRO A 4 7.04 -57.27 -46.11
CA PRO A 4 6.96 -56.00 -45.37
C PRO A 4 6.57 -56.24 -43.87
N PHE A 5 6.03 -55.20 -43.21
CA PHE A 5 5.24 -55.20 -41.96
C PHE A 5 5.91 -54.60 -40.71
N LEU A 6 6.04 -53.27 -40.78
CA LEU A 6 5.57 -52.31 -39.79
C LEU A 6 4.86 -52.93 -38.57
N ARG A 7 5.43 -52.80 -37.36
CA ARG A 7 4.67 -52.90 -36.10
C ARG A 7 5.00 -51.70 -35.21
N LEU A 8 4.03 -50.78 -35.24
CA LEU A 8 3.65 -49.74 -34.28
C LEU A 8 4.71 -49.28 -33.26
N PHE A 9 5.22 -48.07 -33.50
CA PHE A 9 5.48 -47.14 -32.40
C PHE A 9 4.15 -46.79 -31.73
N ALA A 10 4.02 -47.06 -30.43
CA ALA A 10 2.98 -46.43 -29.61
C ALA A 10 3.68 -45.78 -28.40
N ALA A 11 4.19 -44.58 -28.65
CA ALA A 11 4.71 -43.70 -27.62
C ALA A 11 3.56 -42.99 -26.87
N THR A 12 3.85 -42.64 -25.61
CA THR A 12 3.22 -41.62 -24.76
C THR A 12 1.80 -41.84 -24.23
N PRO A 13 1.63 -42.08 -22.91
CA PRO A 13 0.53 -41.47 -22.18
C PRO A 13 0.96 -40.04 -21.82
N LEU A 14 0.53 -39.08 -22.63
CA LEU A 14 0.38 -37.69 -22.18
C LEU A 14 -0.99 -37.63 -21.48
N LEU A 15 -1.02 -37.17 -20.23
CA LEU A 15 -2.08 -36.37 -19.59
C LEU A 15 -1.99 -36.55 -18.06
N ALA A 16 -1.03 -35.88 -17.43
CA ALA A 16 -1.24 -35.39 -16.07
C ALA A 16 -1.96 -34.04 -16.23
N ALA A 17 -3.29 -34.07 -16.05
CA ALA A 17 -4.14 -32.90 -16.17
C ALA A 17 -3.66 -31.82 -15.17
N ALA A 18 -3.29 -30.67 -15.73
CA ALA A 18 -2.92 -29.47 -14.99
C ALA A 18 -4.15 -28.96 -14.20
N VAL A 19 -4.24 -29.30 -12.92
CA VAL A 19 -5.18 -28.68 -11.98
C VAL A 19 -4.43 -27.57 -11.25
N LEU A 20 -4.29 -26.40 -11.86
CA LEU A 20 -3.68 -25.24 -11.18
C LEU A 20 -4.36 -23.89 -11.44
N ALA A 21 -5.60 -23.83 -11.93
CA ALA A 21 -6.15 -22.57 -12.45
C ALA A 21 -7.54 -22.17 -11.94
N LEU A 22 -7.86 -22.45 -10.67
CA LEU A 22 -9.10 -21.96 -10.03
C LEU A 22 -8.86 -21.31 -8.66
N ALA A 23 -7.69 -20.70 -8.44
CA ALA A 23 -7.57 -19.74 -7.36
C ALA A 23 -8.41 -18.51 -7.73
N PRO A 24 -9.36 -18.05 -6.90
CA PRO A 24 -9.99 -16.76 -7.10
C PRO A 24 -8.89 -15.68 -7.16
N PRO A 25 -9.07 -14.61 -7.95
CA PRO A 25 -8.11 -13.52 -7.93
C PRO A 25 -7.96 -13.06 -6.48
N VAL A 26 -6.78 -13.28 -5.91
CA VAL A 26 -6.39 -12.60 -4.68
C VAL A 26 -6.34 -11.13 -5.09
N HIS A 27 -7.39 -10.39 -4.75
CA HIS A 27 -7.31 -8.95 -4.68
C HIS A 27 -6.40 -8.64 -3.50
N ALA A 28 -5.09 -8.71 -3.74
CA ALA A 28 -4.15 -8.00 -2.89
C ALA A 28 -4.66 -6.56 -2.89
N ALA A 29 -5.00 -6.03 -1.72
CA ALA A 29 -5.23 -4.61 -1.59
C ALA A 29 -3.94 -3.93 -2.07
N THR A 30 -3.96 -3.41 -3.30
CA THR A 30 -2.82 -2.68 -3.83
C THR A 30 -2.80 -1.39 -3.02
N CYS A 31 -1.89 -1.33 -2.06
CA CYS A 31 -1.75 -0.23 -1.12
C CYS A 31 -1.29 1.10 -1.77
N GLY A 32 -1.39 1.20 -3.10
CA GLY A 32 -0.79 2.21 -3.94
C GLY A 32 0.75 2.17 -3.87
N GLU A 33 1.39 2.74 -4.89
CA GLU A 33 2.75 3.22 -4.71
C GLU A 33 2.72 4.36 -3.68
N ARG A 34 3.70 4.39 -2.77
CA ARG A 34 3.78 5.38 -1.70
C ARG A 34 5.05 6.20 -1.88
N VAL A 35 4.90 7.52 -1.95
CA VAL A 35 6.04 8.43 -1.86
C VAL A 35 6.50 8.47 -0.41
N THR A 36 7.78 8.15 -0.19
CA THR A 36 8.37 8.10 1.15
C THR A 36 9.48 9.13 1.31
N THR A 37 9.70 9.55 2.55
CA THR A 37 10.80 10.42 3.00
C THR A 37 11.33 9.95 4.36
N THR A 38 12.39 10.59 4.86
CA THR A 38 12.97 10.33 6.20
C THR A 38 12.82 11.57 7.10
N PRO A 39 11.59 12.01 7.42
CA PRO A 39 11.34 13.31 8.07
C PRO A 39 11.90 13.39 9.50
N PHE A 40 12.16 12.24 10.13
CA PHE A 40 12.69 12.15 11.50
C PHE A 40 14.21 11.94 11.57
N ALA A 41 14.93 12.04 10.44
CA ALA A 41 16.37 11.81 10.38
C ALA A 41 17.19 12.73 11.31
N ALA A 42 16.68 13.93 11.61
CA ALA A 42 17.30 14.86 12.55
C ALA A 42 17.40 14.31 13.99
N TRP A 43 16.56 13.32 14.35
CA TRP A 43 16.55 12.66 15.65
C TRP A 43 17.09 11.22 15.59
N GLY A 44 17.79 10.86 14.51
CA GLY A 44 18.44 9.56 14.35
C GLY A 44 17.56 8.45 13.78
N ASP A 45 16.27 8.72 13.53
CA ASP A 45 15.38 7.77 12.87
C ASP A 45 15.50 7.86 11.34
N ARG A 46 16.00 6.79 10.73
CA ARG A 46 16.25 6.70 9.28
C ARG A 46 15.23 5.82 8.55
N ALA A 47 14.14 5.42 9.20
CA ALA A 47 13.10 4.63 8.55
C ALA A 47 12.40 5.44 7.43
N SER A 48 11.85 4.73 6.45
CA SER A 48 11.05 5.32 5.37
C SER A 48 9.61 5.52 5.83
N TYR A 49 9.19 6.78 5.87
CA TYR A 49 7.83 7.18 6.23
C TYR A 49 7.09 7.70 5.01
N PHE A 50 5.79 7.46 4.93
CA PHE A 50 4.90 8.14 3.97
C PHE A 50 3.84 8.90 4.75
N LEU A 51 3.49 10.07 4.25
CA LEU A 51 2.37 10.83 4.81
C LEU A 51 1.07 10.29 4.24
N VAL A 52 0.12 9.97 5.11
CA VAL A 52 -1.25 9.63 4.70
C VAL A 52 -1.94 10.84 4.07
N SER A 53 -2.98 10.59 3.27
CA SER A 53 -3.76 11.66 2.62
C SER A 53 -4.22 12.69 3.65
N ASN A 54 -3.83 13.95 3.41
CA ASN A 54 -4.12 15.08 4.31
C ASN A 54 -3.73 14.81 5.79
N GLY A 55 -2.65 14.06 6.04
CA GLY A 55 -2.17 13.74 7.40
C GLY A 55 -1.60 14.93 8.18
N GLY A 56 -1.30 16.04 7.50
CA GLY A 56 -0.91 17.31 8.12
C GLY A 56 -2.06 18.28 8.35
N PHE A 57 -3.31 17.95 7.97
CA PHE A 57 -4.48 18.83 8.12
C PHE A 57 -4.44 20.18 7.39
N GLU A 58 -3.47 20.38 6.49
CA GLU A 58 -3.32 21.58 5.66
C GLU A 58 -4.49 21.81 4.68
N SER A 59 -5.36 20.82 4.49
CA SER A 59 -6.63 20.94 3.76
C SER A 59 -7.85 20.72 4.67
N GLY A 60 -7.76 21.17 5.92
CA GLY A 60 -8.79 20.97 6.93
C GLY A 60 -8.98 19.48 7.25
N SER A 61 -10.23 19.05 7.46
CA SER A 61 -10.57 17.65 7.75
C SER A 61 -10.79 16.80 6.49
N THR A 62 -10.41 17.26 5.30
CA THR A 62 -10.63 16.53 4.05
C THR A 62 -10.05 15.11 4.14
N GLY A 63 -10.88 14.09 3.88
CA GLY A 63 -10.49 12.67 3.99
C GLY A 63 -10.52 12.09 5.41
N TRP A 64 -10.83 12.91 6.42
CA TRP A 64 -10.93 12.50 7.82
C TRP A 64 -12.33 12.71 8.36
N ARG A 65 -12.83 11.73 9.12
CA ARG A 65 -14.02 11.90 9.96
C ARG A 65 -13.56 12.28 11.35
N LEU A 66 -13.96 13.46 11.81
CA LEU A 66 -13.66 13.93 13.16
C LEU A 66 -14.81 13.53 14.11
N GLY A 67 -14.46 13.15 15.33
CA GLY A 67 -15.38 12.86 16.43
C GLY A 67 -15.02 13.71 17.65
N GLY A 68 -15.85 13.63 18.69
CA GLY A 68 -15.52 14.19 20.01
C GLY A 68 -15.07 15.65 19.97
N ASP A 69 -15.80 16.53 19.28
CA ASP A 69 -15.46 17.96 19.11
C ASP A 69 -14.03 18.27 18.61
N ALA A 70 -13.36 17.28 18.01
CA ALA A 70 -12.07 17.47 17.38
C ALA A 70 -12.21 18.41 16.18
N ARG A 71 -11.24 19.31 16.03
CA ARG A 71 -11.26 20.35 15.00
C ARG A 71 -9.86 20.69 14.53
N VAL A 72 -9.74 21.02 13.25
CA VAL A 72 -8.50 21.56 12.71
C VAL A 72 -8.37 23.02 13.16
N VAL A 73 -7.22 23.36 13.73
CA VAL A 73 -6.90 24.69 14.26
C VAL A 73 -5.61 25.21 13.65
N ALA A 74 -5.38 26.51 13.73
CA ALA A 74 -4.12 27.11 13.35
C ALA A 74 -3.00 26.73 14.33
N GLY A 75 -1.80 26.52 13.81
CA GLY A 75 -0.59 26.13 14.54
C GLY A 75 -0.03 24.79 14.04
N ASN A 76 1.28 24.64 14.10
CA ASN A 76 2.03 23.45 13.70
C ASN A 76 3.05 23.07 14.80
N GLU A 77 3.65 21.88 14.75
CA GLU A 77 4.80 21.59 15.60
C GLU A 77 5.99 22.50 15.25
N PRO A 78 6.83 22.88 16.24
CA PRO A 78 7.90 23.88 16.04
C PRO A 78 9.04 23.39 15.14
N PHE A 79 9.05 22.10 14.81
CA PHE A 79 10.11 21.48 14.02
C PHE A 79 9.80 21.39 12.53
N TYR A 80 8.56 21.68 12.11
CA TYR A 80 8.14 21.65 10.70
C TYR A 80 8.54 20.34 10.02
N VAL A 81 8.16 19.20 10.63
CA VAL A 81 8.61 17.85 10.28
C VAL A 81 8.33 17.53 8.82
N ARG A 82 7.20 18.04 8.28
CA ARG A 82 6.82 17.85 6.88
C ARG A 82 7.20 19.06 6.02
N SER A 83 6.76 20.27 6.36
CA SER A 83 7.07 21.50 5.59
C SER A 83 7.10 22.75 6.47
N LYS A 84 7.94 23.72 6.10
CA LYS A 84 7.98 25.06 6.72
C LYS A 84 6.72 25.90 6.47
N THR A 85 5.90 25.49 5.50
CA THR A 85 4.65 26.18 5.15
C THR A 85 3.44 25.60 5.88
N ASP A 86 3.62 24.53 6.65
CA ASP A 86 2.53 23.90 7.38
C ASP A 86 2.06 24.84 8.50
N ALA A 87 0.74 24.98 8.62
CA ALA A 87 0.11 26.01 9.43
C ALA A 87 -1.06 25.50 10.27
N TYR A 88 -1.40 24.21 10.17
CA TYR A 88 -2.57 23.63 10.84
C TYR A 88 -2.24 22.37 11.62
N SER A 89 -3.07 22.10 12.62
CA SER A 89 -2.98 20.90 13.47
C SER A 89 -4.37 20.47 13.92
N LEU A 90 -4.50 19.23 14.40
CA LEU A 90 -5.75 18.72 14.95
C LEU A 90 -5.78 18.94 16.46
N ALA A 91 -6.74 19.75 16.92
CA ALA A 91 -7.05 19.86 18.34
C ALA A 91 -8.07 18.78 18.73
N ILE A 92 -7.67 17.92 19.66
CA ILE A 92 -8.52 16.87 20.24
C ILE A 92 -8.81 17.26 21.71
N PRO A 93 -10.07 17.39 22.13
CA PRO A 93 -10.38 17.69 23.51
C PRO A 93 -10.16 16.49 24.43
N SER A 94 -10.21 16.72 25.73
CA SER A 94 -10.15 15.65 26.73
C SER A 94 -11.25 14.62 26.49
N GLY A 95 -10.90 13.33 26.49
CA GLY A 95 -11.85 12.24 26.29
C GLY A 95 -11.88 11.67 24.87
N GLY A 96 -11.33 12.39 23.89
CA GLY A 96 -11.22 11.91 22.51
C GLY A 96 -12.46 12.17 21.65
#